data_AF-A0A645DNC2-F1
#
_entry.id   AF-A0A645DNC2-F1
#
_cell.length_a   1.000
_cell.length_b   1.000
_cell.length_c   1.000
_cell.angle_alpha   90.00
_cell.angle_beta   90.00
_cell.angle_gamma   90.00
#
_symmetry.space_group_name_H-M   'P 1'
#
loop_
_entity.id
_entity.type
_entity.pdbx_description
1 polymer ?
#
loop_
_entity_poly.entity_id
_entity_poly.type
_entity_poly.pdbx_seq_one_letter_code
_entity_poly.pdbx_strand_id
1 'polypeptide(L)'
;MYKQLDLYKNLSIEILKLLKEDKFDEIDEMLDRRSLLIEEMNEKQQAEFKKSYIESDIFQIDKEIKSIFEKEIGNIKDEIKNQKKIKQVNYSYINTKKENLNIFNQKV
;
A
#
# COMPACT_ATOMS: atom_id res chain seq x y z
N MET A 1 -17.28 18.92 17.06
CA MET A 1 -17.60 18.55 15.68
C MET A 1 -16.58 19.10 14.69
N TYR A 2 -16.49 20.42 14.45
CA TYR A 2 -15.45 21.00 13.54
C TYR A 2 -14.02 20.54 13.85
N LYS A 3 -13.64 20.52 15.14
CA LYS A 3 -12.31 20.07 15.59
C LYS A 3 -11.93 18.64 15.13
N GLN A 4 -12.87 17.69 15.12
CA GLN A 4 -12.57 16.31 14.72
C GLN A 4 -12.43 16.18 13.20
N LEU A 5 -13.27 16.89 12.45
CA LEU A 5 -13.21 16.94 11.00
C LEU A 5 -11.90 17.62 10.54
N ASP A 6 -11.50 18.71 11.20
CA ASP A 6 -10.25 19.40 10.90
C ASP A 6 -9.03 18.52 11.22
N LEU A 7 -9.03 17.81 12.35
CA LEU A 7 -7.98 16.86 12.69
C LEU A 7 -7.89 15.72 11.67
N TYR A 8 -9.04 15.15 11.28
CA TYR A 8 -9.09 14.12 10.25
C TYR A 8 -8.53 14.64 8.92
N LYS A 9 -8.95 15.84 8.50
CA LYS A 9 -8.45 16.49 7.28
C LYS A 9 -6.94 16.71 7.32
N ASN A 10 -6.41 17.22 8.42
CA ASN A 10 -4.99 17.48 8.56
C ASN A 10 -4.17 16.19 8.47
N LEU A 11 -4.61 15.14 9.16
CA LEU A 11 -3.98 13.81 9.05
C LEU A 11 -4.06 13.28 7.62
N SER A 12 -5.20 13.38 6.94
CA SER A 12 -5.32 12.97 5.53
C SER A 12 -4.39 13.76 4.60
N ILE A 13 -4.21 15.07 4.82
CA ILE A 13 -3.27 15.88 4.02
C ILE A 13 -1.82 15.43 4.27
N GLU A 14 -1.44 15.22 5.53
CA GLU A 14 -0.09 14.77 5.87
C GLU A 14 0.21 13.37 5.33
N ILE A 15 -0.74 12.43 5.45
CA ILE A 15 -0.65 11.09 4.84
C ILE A 15 -0.46 11.22 3.33
N LEU A 16 -1.28 12.03 2.65
CA LEU A 16 -1.16 12.23 1.21
C LEU A 16 0.20 12.80 0.82
N LYS A 17 0.76 13.70 1.62
CA LYS A 17 2.10 14.25 1.40
C LYS A 17 3.17 13.15 1.50
N LEU A 18 3.16 12.35 2.57
CA LEU A 18 4.13 11.26 2.74
C LEU A 18 4.04 10.21 1.62
N LEU A 19 2.81 9.87 1.21
CA LEU A 19 2.57 8.97 0.08
C LEU A 19 3.11 9.52 -1.24
N LYS A 20 3.05 10.84 -1.46
CA LYS A 20 3.65 11.48 -2.65
C LYS A 20 5.17 11.57 -2.60
N GLU A 21 5.76 11.44 -1.41
CA GLU A 21 7.21 11.37 -1.18
C GLU A 21 7.72 9.91 -1.11
N ASP A 22 6.87 8.93 -1.44
CA ASP A 22 7.16 7.49 -1.36
C ASP A 22 7.59 7.00 0.05
N LYS A 23 7.19 7.73 1.10
CA LYS A 23 7.51 7.41 2.51
C LYS A 23 6.45 6.52 3.15
N PHE A 24 6.21 5.36 2.55
CA PHE A 24 5.16 4.45 3.01
C PHE A 24 5.42 3.90 4.41
N ASP A 25 6.67 3.75 4.83
CA ASP A 25 7.01 3.23 6.16
C ASP A 25 6.69 4.22 7.31
N GLU A 26 6.43 5.50 7.00
CA GLU A 26 6.22 6.57 7.98
C GLU A 26 4.74 6.87 8.26
N ILE A 27 3.79 6.16 7.61
CA ILE A 27 2.36 6.54 7.64
C ILE A 27 1.51 5.71 8.60
N ASP A 28 2.00 4.60 9.13
CA ASP A 28 1.20 3.66 9.94
C ASP A 28 0.59 4.32 11.17
N GLU A 29 1.40 5.03 11.97
CA GLU A 29 0.91 5.74 13.15
C GLU A 29 -0.15 6.80 12.79
N MET A 30 -0.03 7.43 11.62
CA MET A 30 -0.96 8.44 11.17
C MET A 30 -2.30 7.85 10.74
N LEU A 31 -2.28 6.68 10.09
CA LEU A 31 -3.48 5.94 9.72
C LEU A 31 -4.22 5.44 10.96
N ASP A 32 -3.50 4.96 11.96
CA ASP A 32 -4.07 4.53 13.24
C ASP A 32 -4.73 5.71 13.95
N ARG A 33 -4.01 6.83 14.10
CA ARG A 33 -4.55 8.06 14.69
C ARG A 33 -5.79 8.56 13.95
N ARG A 34 -5.79 8.46 12.61
CA ARG A 34 -6.93 8.87 11.79
C ARG A 34 -8.14 7.96 12.00
N SER A 35 -7.94 6.66 12.18
CA SER A 35 -9.00 5.69 12.46
C SER A 35 -9.61 5.91 13.85
N LEU A 36 -8.75 6.11 14.87
CA LEU A 36 -9.17 6.38 16.24
C LEU A 36 -10.10 7.60 16.34
N LEU A 37 -9.86 8.65 15.53
CA LEU A 37 -10.76 9.81 15.50
C LEU A 37 -12.21 9.46 15.18
N ILE A 38 -12.45 8.43 14.36
CA ILE A 38 -13.80 7.97 14.00
C ILE A 38 -14.33 7.02 15.08
N GLU A 39 -13.48 6.11 15.57
CA GLU A 39 -13.84 5.08 16.55
C GLU A 39 -14.25 5.69 17.91
N GLU A 40 -13.63 6.79 18.31
CA GLU A 40 -13.97 7.52 19.55
C GLU A 40 -15.28 8.31 19.46
N MET A 41 -15.90 8.42 18.29
CA MET A 41 -17.17 9.12 18.12
C MET A 41 -18.37 8.23 18.47
N ASN A 42 -19.37 8.80 19.14
CA ASN A 42 -20.68 8.18 19.28
C ASN A 42 -21.51 8.27 17.98
N GLU A 43 -22.62 7.54 17.91
CA GLU A 43 -23.47 7.47 16.71
C GLU A 43 -23.93 8.83 16.18
N LYS A 44 -24.30 9.75 17.09
CA LYS A 44 -24.74 11.10 16.70
C LYS A 44 -23.58 11.89 16.07
N GLN A 45 -22.40 11.82 16.69
CA GLN A 45 -21.18 12.46 16.19
C GLN A 45 -20.76 11.89 14.84
N GLN A 46 -20.88 10.57 14.65
CA GLN A 46 -20.57 9.92 13.37
C GLN A 46 -21.52 10.34 12.25
N ALA A 47 -22.82 10.44 12.55
CA ALA A 47 -23.82 10.92 11.58
C ALA A 47 -23.54 12.36 11.14
N GLU A 48 -23.22 13.23 12.10
CA GLU A 48 -22.82 14.62 11.85
C GLU A 48 -21.50 14.71 11.06
N PHE A 49 -20.48 13.94 11.46
CA PHE A 49 -19.20 13.86 10.75
C PHE A 49 -19.38 13.41 9.30
N LYS A 50 -20.16 12.36 9.06
CA LYS A 50 -20.43 11.83 7.72
C LYS A 50 -21.03 12.89 6.81
N LYS A 51 -21.97 13.69 7.32
CA LYS A 51 -22.57 14.78 6.56
C LYS A 51 -21.50 15.80 6.15
N SER A 52 -20.72 16.29 7.12
CA SER A 52 -19.67 17.28 6.84
C SER A 52 -18.53 16.73 5.99
N TYR A 53 -18.20 15.45 6.12
CA TYR A 53 -17.21 14.76 5.31
C TYR A 53 -17.59 14.78 3.83
N ILE A 54 -18.85 14.44 3.50
CA ILE A 54 -19.37 14.43 2.13
C ILE A 54 -19.41 15.85 1.55
N GLU A 55 -19.74 16.85 2.37
CA GLU A 55 -19.79 18.27 1.97
C GLU A 55 -18.39 18.90 1.83
N SER A 56 -17.33 18.20 2.23
CA SER A 56 -15.95 18.69 2.24
C SER A 56 -15.06 18.04 1.17
N ASP A 57 -13.94 18.68 0.87
CA ASP A 57 -12.92 18.13 -0.04
C ASP A 57 -12.18 16.89 0.52
N ILE A 58 -12.44 16.50 1.78
CA ILE A 58 -11.77 15.36 2.42
C ILE A 58 -12.03 14.06 1.66
N PHE A 59 -13.26 13.89 1.14
CA PHE A 59 -13.60 12.72 0.35
C PHE A 59 -12.72 12.56 -0.89
N GLN A 60 -12.33 13.67 -1.53
CA GLN A 60 -11.46 13.63 -2.69
C GLN A 60 -10.02 13.27 -2.30
N ILE A 61 -9.54 13.77 -1.15
CA ILE A 61 -8.23 13.42 -0.59
C ILE A 61 -8.17 11.91 -0.30
N ASP A 62 -9.19 11.34 0.34
CA ASP A 62 -9.20 9.90 0.64
C ASP A 62 -9.27 9.03 -0.61
N LYS A 63 -9.95 9.49 -1.67
CA LYS A 63 -9.91 8.81 -2.97
C LYS A 63 -8.50 8.81 -3.56
N GLU A 64 -7.78 9.92 -3.44
CA GLU A 64 -6.40 10.03 -3.93
C GLU A 64 -5.46 9.11 -3.14
N ILE A 65 -5.55 9.12 -1.81
CA ILE A 65 -4.82 8.21 -0.92
C ILE A 65 -5.08 6.76 -1.33
N LYS A 66 -6.34 6.37 -1.50
CA LYS A 66 -6.73 5.03 -1.92
C LYS A 66 -6.10 4.65 -3.27
N SER A 67 -6.17 5.56 -4.25
CA SER A 67 -5.61 5.30 -5.58
C SER A 67 -4.09 5.10 -5.55
N ILE A 68 -3.37 5.82 -4.68
CA ILE A 68 -1.92 5.62 -4.51
C ILE A 68 -1.63 4.23 -3.94
N PHE A 69 -2.34 3.82 -2.89
CA PHE A 69 -2.19 2.47 -2.32
C PHE A 69 -2.51 1.37 -3.32
N GLU A 70 -3.60 1.50 -4.09
CA GLU A 70 -3.97 0.50 -5.11
C GLU A 70 -2.88 0.37 -6.19
N LYS A 71 -2.30 1.50 -6.61
CA LYS A 71 -1.18 1.51 -7.55
C LYS A 71 0.05 0.81 -6.96
N GLU A 72 0.42 1.14 -5.73
CA GLU A 72 1.62 0.58 -5.11
C GLU A 72 1.49 -0.91 -4.81
N ILE A 73 0.32 -1.36 -4.36
CA ILE A 73 0.00 -2.80 -4.25
C ILE A 73 0.14 -3.50 -5.61
N GLY A 74 -0.25 -2.84 -6.70
CA GLY A 74 -0.05 -3.32 -8.07
C GLY A 74 1.44 -3.49 -8.41
N ASN A 75 2.23 -2.46 -8.17
CA ASN A 75 3.68 -2.46 -8.41
C ASN A 75 4.38 -3.60 -7.65
N ILE A 76 4.10 -3.74 -6.35
CA ILE A 76 4.68 -4.78 -5.50
C ILE A 76 4.32 -6.18 -5.99
N LYS A 77 3.07 -6.40 -6.44
CA LYS A 77 2.65 -7.69 -7.01
C LYS A 77 3.44 -8.04 -8.26
N ASP A 78 3.66 -7.06 -9.14
CA ASP A 78 4.45 -7.25 -10.35
C ASP A 78 5.93 -7.51 -10.03
N GLU A 79 6.47 -6.82 -9.04
CA GLU A 79 7.84 -7.07 -8.56
C GLU A 79 8.00 -8.50 -8.03
N ILE A 80 7.10 -8.95 -7.16
CA ILE A 80 7.09 -10.33 -6.64
C ILE A 80 7.03 -11.35 -7.78
N LYS A 81 6.20 -11.10 -8.79
CA LYS A 81 6.07 -11.97 -9.96
C LYS A 81 7.37 -12.02 -10.77
N ASN A 82 8.01 -10.87 -10.98
CA ASN A 82 9.29 -10.78 -11.67
C ASN A 82 10.40 -11.50 -10.90
N GLN A 83 10.49 -11.30 -9.58
CA GLN A 83 11.45 -12.01 -8.74
C GLN A 83 11.27 -13.53 -8.79
N LYS A 84 10.02 -14.03 -8.77
CA LYS A 84 9.72 -15.46 -8.95
C LYS A 84 10.20 -15.98 -10.30
N LYS A 85 9.98 -15.23 -11.38
CA LYS A 85 10.44 -15.58 -12.73
C LYS A 85 11.97 -15.63 -12.80
N ILE A 86 12.67 -14.67 -12.21
CA ILE A 86 14.15 -14.66 -12.14
C ILE A 86 14.65 -15.91 -11.41
N LYS A 87 14.06 -16.24 -10.25
CA LYS A 87 14.43 -17.46 -9.50
C LYS A 87 14.23 -18.73 -10.33
N GLN A 88 13.13 -18.82 -11.07
CA GLN A 88 12.86 -19.96 -11.95
C GLN A 88 13.89 -20.08 -13.08
N VAL A 89 14.21 -18.98 -13.76
CA VAL A 89 15.22 -18.97 -14.84
C VAL A 89 16.59 -19.37 -14.29
N ASN A 90 17.00 -18.84 -13.14
CA ASN A 90 18.27 -19.19 -12.49
C ASN A 90 18.33 -20.68 -12.13
N TYR A 91 17.23 -21.22 -11.59
CA TYR A 91 17.12 -22.65 -11.27
C TYR A 91 17.25 -23.52 -12.53
N SER A 92 16.53 -23.17 -13.61
CA SER A 92 16.63 -23.85 -14.90
C SER A 92 18.05 -23.81 -15.45
N TYR A 93 18.71 -22.64 -15.44
CA TYR A 93 20.09 -22.50 -15.92
C TYR A 93 21.08 -23.39 -15.15
N ILE A 94 20.98 -23.41 -13.82
CA ILE A 94 21.82 -24.27 -12.97
C ILE A 94 21.59 -25.75 -13.29
N ASN A 95 20.34 -26.17 -13.45
CA ASN A 95 20.02 -27.57 -13.72
C ASN A 95 20.46 -28.01 -15.11
N THR A 96 20.23 -27.21 -16.15
CA THR A 96 20.72 -27.50 -17.50
C THR A 96 22.26 -27.56 -17.55
N LYS A 97 22.96 -26.71 -16.78
CA LYS A 97 24.43 -26.80 -16.66
C LYS A 97 24.87 -28.10 -15.96
N LYS A 98 24.14 -28.58 -14.95
CA LYS A 98 24.41 -29.86 -14.29
C LYS A 98 24.13 -31.06 -15.19
N GLU A 99 23.05 -31.04 -15.95
CA GLU A 99 22.73 -32.07 -16.95
C GLU A 99 23.80 -32.13 -18.06
N ASN A 100 24.23 -30.96 -18.55
CA ASN A 100 25.29 -30.86 -19.55
C ASN A 100 26.67 -31.32 -19.04
N LEU A 101 26.93 -31.29 -17.73
CA LEU A 101 28.14 -31.88 -17.14
C LEU A 101 28.05 -33.43 -17.05
N ASN A 102 26.85 -33.98 -16.93
CA ASN A 102 26.64 -35.43 -16.82
C ASN A 102 26.68 -36.15 -18.18
N ILE A 103 26.31 -35.50 -19.29
CA ILE A 103 26.40 -36.07 -20.64
C ILE A 103 27.84 -36.31 -21.13
N PHE A 104 28.84 -35.60 -20.58
CA PHE A 104 30.27 -35.89 -20.85
C PHE A 104 30.87 -36.97 -19.94
N ASN A 105 30.14 -37.35 -18.87
CA ASN A 105 30.55 -38.39 -17.92
C ASN A 105 29.83 -39.73 -18.12
N GLN A 106 28.86 -39.81 -19.04
CA GLN A 106 28.30 -41.10 -19.47
C GLN A 106 29.34 -41.81 -20.36
N LYS A 107 30.10 -42.74 -19.75
CA LYS A 107 30.92 -43.70 -20.50
C LYS A 107 30.02 -44.52 -21.44
N VAL A 108 30.34 -44.49 -22.73
CA VAL A 108 29.91 -45.48 -23.74
C VAL A 108 30.72 -46.76 -23.55
#